data_AF-A0A1I6A4T2-F1
#
_entry.id   AF-A0A1I6A4T2-F1
#
_cell.length_a   1.000
_cell.length_b   1.000
_cell.length_c   1.000
_cell.angle_alpha   90.00
_cell.angle_beta   90.00
_cell.angle_gamma   90.00
#
_symmetry.space_group_name_H-M   'P 1'
#
loop_
_entity.id
_entity.type
_entity.pdbx_description
1 polymer ?
#
loop_
_entity_poly.entity_id
_entity_poly.type
_entity_poly.pdbx_seq_one_letter_code
_entity_poly.pdbx_strand_id
1 'polypeptide(L)'
;MRSRLWRSARRARLGRGWRARRATARLTRALRSSAHRDGTRTDAAELLLETMVWARDERARAIAVAAVDEAWAGAGAPRDRIWRAVWRLLGRAHFGWTVHQNDDMVWPLLRFLLEPDPHSRHVPRVRLLACLSPEPACEERPRALDGEPEVAPLVRLAVSAEDATVRESLFDLLCATDHPRLLTALAHALRGSAGGTAALTADGYVPVATTYGLWDDGGQPLPLLRILLTNPYLIVPPHVPAHVPDIALVLILRDRFDLLRECDQEALARTLLEMLATDHEPLVETMPAHLLDGCRRALRELSPGAGRDLVCQRTIVADVEAVAAARDAEFLPREPALAPLLLYLTRQWKRYDEADPDGGALAAGLSSLPRDQVGTVVTRLLDVRRVPTTVRGKARSALRRLPAPPEFAFFDDPGRIARDTVCDHAMRGNAEARAAAIDAGYLPFEEDLHPAFLFLTEQWDAYDRLDPDGALLRDQLTTEPWLGDLSPRAFRKVAKRAGRPDPCPPPPSRTASRHDDERGTSHHSSHGIGDFGGFGSF
;
A
#
# COMPACT_ATOMS: atom_id res chain seq x y z
N MET A 1 -50.75 3.50 -27.75
CA MET A 1 -49.79 4.60 -28.01
C MET A 1 -48.34 4.12 -28.20
N ARG A 2 -47.85 3.17 -27.39
CA ARG A 2 -46.49 2.59 -27.43
C ARG A 2 -45.99 2.13 -28.81
N SER A 3 -46.77 1.30 -29.51
CA SER A 3 -46.43 0.83 -30.86
C SER A 3 -46.31 1.95 -31.90
N ARG A 4 -46.95 3.10 -31.68
CA ARG A 4 -46.88 4.26 -32.58
C ARG A 4 -45.60 5.07 -32.36
N LEU A 5 -45.15 5.25 -31.11
CA LEU A 5 -43.89 5.95 -30.81
C LEU A 5 -42.69 5.14 -31.29
N TRP A 6 -42.65 3.84 -31.01
CA TRP A 6 -41.57 2.97 -31.50
C TRP A 6 -41.51 2.91 -33.03
N ARG A 7 -42.65 2.76 -33.71
CA ARG A 7 -42.70 2.84 -35.19
C ARG A 7 -42.25 4.21 -35.71
N SER A 8 -42.52 5.28 -34.96
CA SER A 8 -42.05 6.62 -35.32
C SER A 8 -40.54 6.73 -35.16
N ALA A 9 -39.97 6.27 -34.04
CA ALA A 9 -38.52 6.26 -33.83
C ALA A 9 -37.77 5.41 -34.85
N ARG A 10 -38.27 4.21 -35.18
CA ARG A 10 -37.69 3.37 -36.25
C ARG A 10 -37.71 4.09 -37.60
N ARG A 11 -38.79 4.82 -37.92
CA ARG A 11 -38.88 5.65 -39.15
C ARG A 11 -38.00 6.89 -39.09
N ALA A 12 -37.78 7.48 -37.92
CA ALA A 12 -36.89 8.63 -37.72
C ALA A 12 -35.42 8.22 -37.91
N ARG A 13 -35.02 7.07 -37.37
CA ARG A 13 -33.65 6.54 -37.48
C ARG A 13 -33.32 6.00 -38.87
N LEU A 14 -34.18 5.12 -39.40
CA LEU A 14 -33.90 4.39 -40.65
C LEU A 14 -34.49 5.03 -41.90
N GLY A 15 -35.50 5.88 -41.75
CA GLY A 15 -36.17 6.53 -42.88
C GLY A 15 -35.38 7.71 -43.43
N ARG A 16 -35.70 8.12 -44.66
CA ARG A 16 -35.20 9.34 -45.29
C ARG A 16 -36.34 10.28 -45.64
N GLY A 17 -36.04 11.58 -45.73
CA GLY A 17 -36.96 12.60 -46.21
C GLY A 17 -38.12 12.89 -45.25
N TRP A 18 -39.28 13.22 -45.81
CA TRP A 18 -40.42 13.76 -45.05
C TRP A 18 -40.94 12.83 -43.93
N ARG A 19 -40.81 11.51 -44.10
CA ARG A 19 -41.29 10.52 -43.12
C ARG A 19 -40.46 10.55 -41.83
N ALA A 20 -39.15 10.69 -41.93
CA ALA A 20 -38.25 10.78 -40.78
C ALA A 20 -38.49 12.09 -40.00
N ARG A 21 -38.66 13.21 -40.73
CA ARG A 21 -38.95 14.52 -40.13
C ARG A 21 -40.29 14.55 -39.39
N ARG A 22 -41.36 14.03 -40.01
CA ARG A 22 -42.70 13.95 -39.37
C ARG A 22 -42.69 13.05 -38.14
N ALA A 23 -41.88 11.99 -38.14
CA ALA A 23 -41.71 11.13 -36.99
C ALA A 23 -40.99 11.85 -35.83
N THR A 24 -39.90 12.55 -36.12
CA THR A 24 -39.14 13.33 -35.13
C THR A 24 -40.01 14.42 -34.50
N ALA A 25 -40.76 15.18 -35.31
CA ALA A 25 -41.69 16.21 -34.81
C ALA A 25 -42.80 15.64 -33.90
N ARG A 26 -43.22 14.38 -34.11
CA ARG A 26 -44.16 13.71 -33.19
C ARG A 26 -43.51 13.37 -31.86
N LEU A 27 -42.24 12.95 -31.86
CA LEU A 27 -41.49 12.69 -30.64
C LEU A 27 -41.27 14.00 -29.85
N THR A 28 -40.90 15.10 -30.53
CA THR A 28 -40.78 16.44 -29.92
C THR A 28 -42.07 16.86 -29.23
N ARG A 29 -43.22 16.71 -29.90
CA ARG A 29 -44.52 17.03 -29.29
C ARG A 29 -44.84 16.15 -28.09
N ALA A 30 -44.46 14.86 -28.13
CA ALA A 30 -44.67 13.93 -27.03
C ALA A 30 -43.83 14.31 -25.79
N LEU A 31 -42.56 14.71 -25.99
CA LEU A 31 -41.68 15.18 -24.92
C LEU A 31 -42.26 16.39 -24.19
N ARG A 32 -42.83 17.36 -24.93
CA ARG A 32 -43.45 18.57 -24.37
C ARG A 32 -44.77 18.30 -23.64
N SER A 33 -45.48 17.21 -23.97
CA SER A 33 -46.74 16.90 -23.29
C SER A 33 -46.48 16.33 -21.90
N SER A 34 -47.00 17.00 -20.87
CA SER A 34 -46.90 16.58 -19.46
C SER A 34 -47.65 15.27 -19.16
N ALA A 35 -48.54 14.84 -20.05
CA ALA A 35 -49.43 13.68 -19.93
C ALA A 35 -48.74 12.30 -20.00
N HIS A 36 -47.42 12.23 -19.86
CA HIS A 36 -46.67 10.97 -19.73
C HIS A 36 -46.12 10.85 -18.31
N ARG A 37 -46.98 10.40 -17.38
CA ARG A 37 -46.62 10.05 -15.99
C ARG A 37 -46.40 8.55 -15.78
N ASP A 38 -46.69 7.69 -16.75
CA ASP A 38 -46.61 6.24 -16.53
C ASP A 38 -45.24 5.67 -16.89
N GLY A 39 -44.65 4.96 -15.92
CA GLY A 39 -43.36 4.23 -15.94
C GLY A 39 -43.26 3.13 -16.99
N THR A 40 -43.52 3.47 -18.24
CA THR A 40 -43.45 2.56 -19.38
C THR A 40 -42.08 2.62 -20.03
N ARG A 41 -41.62 1.45 -20.48
CA ARG A 41 -40.23 1.07 -20.78
C ARG A 41 -39.50 1.84 -21.90
N THR A 42 -40.09 2.86 -22.53
CA THR A 42 -39.37 3.67 -23.54
C THR A 42 -39.93 5.09 -23.58
N ASP A 43 -39.14 6.05 -23.14
CA ASP A 43 -39.49 7.46 -23.02
C ASP A 43 -39.33 8.18 -24.38
N ALA A 44 -40.16 9.20 -24.66
CA ALA A 44 -40.00 10.03 -25.85
C ALA A 44 -38.62 10.73 -25.86
N ALA A 45 -38.09 11.07 -24.68
CA ALA A 45 -36.73 11.59 -24.49
C ALA A 45 -35.66 10.62 -25.04
N GLU A 46 -35.75 9.34 -24.69
CA GLU A 46 -34.83 8.29 -25.12
C GLU A 46 -34.84 8.12 -26.64
N LEU A 47 -36.04 8.09 -27.24
CA LEU A 47 -36.20 7.97 -28.68
C LEU A 47 -35.67 9.19 -29.45
N LEU A 48 -35.77 10.39 -28.87
CA LEU A 48 -35.20 11.61 -29.45
C LEU A 48 -33.67 11.57 -29.40
N LEU A 49 -33.08 11.16 -28.27
CA LEU A 49 -31.63 10.99 -28.14
C LEU A 49 -31.10 9.92 -29.11
N GLU A 50 -31.76 8.78 -29.25
CA GLU A 50 -31.37 7.78 -30.26
C GLU A 50 -31.51 8.30 -31.70
N THR A 51 -32.47 9.20 -31.95
CA THR A 51 -32.61 9.86 -33.26
C THR A 51 -31.49 10.88 -33.47
N MET A 52 -31.12 11.63 -32.43
CA MET A 52 -29.98 12.53 -32.44
C MET A 52 -28.67 11.78 -32.76
N VAL A 53 -28.50 10.57 -32.23
CA VAL A 53 -27.26 9.80 -32.40
C VAL A 53 -27.22 9.00 -33.70
N TRP A 54 -28.32 8.35 -34.13
CA TRP A 54 -28.30 7.39 -35.24
C TRP A 54 -29.15 7.77 -36.47
N ALA A 55 -29.78 8.94 -36.52
CA ALA A 55 -30.58 9.29 -37.70
C ALA A 55 -29.71 9.42 -38.96
N ARG A 56 -30.08 8.66 -40.01
CA ARG A 56 -29.46 8.76 -41.34
C ARG A 56 -29.83 10.05 -42.09
N ASP A 57 -30.96 10.67 -41.74
CA ASP A 57 -31.41 11.93 -42.34
C ASP A 57 -30.91 13.10 -41.47
N GLU A 58 -29.98 13.90 -41.99
CA GLU A 58 -29.36 15.03 -41.27
C GLU A 58 -30.38 16.04 -40.76
N ARG A 59 -31.48 16.28 -41.49
CA ARG A 59 -32.53 17.19 -41.02
C ARG A 59 -33.35 16.59 -39.90
N ALA A 60 -33.64 15.29 -39.93
CA ALA A 60 -34.27 14.61 -38.80
C ALA A 60 -33.35 14.66 -37.56
N ARG A 61 -32.03 14.46 -37.73
CA ARG A 61 -31.03 14.63 -36.68
C ARG A 61 -31.06 16.06 -36.11
N ALA A 62 -31.02 17.08 -36.97
CA ALA A 62 -31.05 18.48 -36.56
C ALA A 62 -32.34 18.86 -35.80
N ILE A 63 -33.50 18.33 -36.22
CA ILE A 63 -34.76 18.53 -35.49
C ILE A 63 -34.70 17.86 -34.11
N ALA A 64 -34.09 16.68 -34.01
CA ALA A 64 -33.93 15.99 -32.73
C ALA A 64 -33.00 16.77 -31.79
N VAL A 65 -31.84 17.25 -32.28
CA VAL A 65 -30.90 18.12 -31.53
C VAL A 65 -31.64 19.35 -31.00
N ALA A 66 -32.31 20.12 -31.87
CA ALA A 66 -33.02 21.33 -31.46
C ALA A 66 -34.12 21.05 -30.42
N ALA A 67 -34.83 19.93 -30.56
CA ALA A 67 -35.86 19.53 -29.59
C ALA A 67 -35.28 19.12 -28.23
N VAL A 68 -34.13 18.45 -28.23
CA VAL A 68 -33.42 18.07 -27.00
C VAL A 68 -32.85 19.31 -26.34
N ASP A 69 -32.21 20.21 -27.08
CA ASP A 69 -31.66 21.47 -26.56
C ASP A 69 -32.74 22.38 -25.97
N GLU A 70 -33.89 22.53 -26.64
CA GLU A 70 -35.03 23.29 -26.11
C GLU A 70 -35.58 22.67 -24.83
N ALA A 71 -35.70 21.33 -24.78
CA ALA A 71 -36.16 20.65 -23.58
C ALA A 71 -35.15 20.72 -22.43
N TRP A 72 -33.86 20.77 -22.75
CA TRP A 72 -32.79 20.92 -21.77
C TRP A 72 -32.72 22.34 -21.20
N ALA A 73 -32.85 23.35 -22.06
CA ALA A 73 -32.93 24.76 -21.68
C ALA A 73 -34.16 25.05 -20.80
N GLY A 74 -35.25 24.29 -20.96
CA GLY A 74 -36.38 24.32 -20.05
C GLY A 74 -36.04 23.72 -18.69
N ALA A 75 -36.04 24.53 -17.62
CA ALA A 75 -35.88 24.02 -16.26
C ALA A 75 -37.00 23.02 -15.87
N GLY A 76 -36.69 22.11 -14.94
CA GLY A 76 -37.67 21.18 -14.36
C GLY A 76 -37.87 19.88 -15.16
N ALA A 77 -39.12 19.43 -15.26
CA ALA A 77 -39.44 18.07 -15.70
C ALA A 77 -38.93 17.67 -17.10
N PRO A 78 -38.91 18.54 -18.14
CA PRO A 78 -38.36 18.17 -19.45
C PRO A 78 -36.85 17.86 -19.40
N ARG A 79 -36.08 18.70 -18.71
CA ARG A 79 -34.64 18.49 -18.50
C ARG A 79 -34.36 17.21 -17.72
N ASP A 80 -35.08 16.97 -16.63
CA ASP A 80 -34.94 15.74 -15.84
C ASP A 80 -35.23 14.48 -16.67
N ARG A 81 -36.20 14.54 -17.59
CA ARG A 81 -36.51 13.44 -18.52
C ARG A 81 -35.36 13.17 -19.48
N ILE A 82 -34.76 14.22 -20.06
CA ILE A 82 -33.59 14.08 -20.92
C ILE A 82 -32.42 13.51 -20.13
N TRP A 83 -32.11 14.05 -18.95
CA TRP A 83 -31.06 13.56 -18.06
C TRP A 83 -31.20 12.05 -17.78
N ARG A 84 -32.37 11.61 -17.29
CA ARG A 84 -32.64 10.19 -17.04
C ARG A 84 -32.61 9.34 -18.30
N ALA A 85 -33.00 9.89 -19.45
CA ALA A 85 -32.93 9.17 -20.72
C ALA A 85 -31.48 8.97 -21.18
N VAL A 86 -30.60 9.98 -21.02
CA VAL A 86 -29.17 9.86 -21.31
C VAL A 86 -28.53 8.75 -20.49
N TRP A 87 -28.77 8.71 -19.17
CA TRP A 87 -28.17 7.67 -18.32
C TRP A 87 -28.71 6.27 -18.57
N ARG A 88 -30.01 6.13 -18.89
CA ARG A 88 -30.56 4.84 -19.36
C ARG A 88 -29.90 4.39 -20.66
N LEU A 89 -29.65 5.33 -21.58
CA LEU A 89 -28.94 5.04 -22.82
C LEU A 89 -27.50 4.62 -22.58
N LEU A 90 -26.76 5.33 -21.74
CA LEU A 90 -25.41 4.95 -21.32
C LEU A 90 -25.38 3.58 -20.65
N GLY A 91 -26.32 3.28 -19.75
CA GLY A 91 -26.45 1.95 -19.14
C GLY A 91 -26.70 0.84 -20.17
N ARG A 92 -27.58 1.07 -21.15
CA ARG A 92 -27.79 0.14 -22.28
C ARG A 92 -26.59 0.02 -23.22
N ALA A 93 -25.74 1.04 -23.24
CA ALA A 93 -24.47 1.02 -23.98
C ALA A 93 -23.37 0.31 -23.21
N HIS A 94 -23.66 -0.31 -22.06
CA HIS A 94 -22.67 -0.89 -21.15
C HIS A 94 -21.58 0.11 -20.77
N PHE A 95 -21.96 1.38 -20.56
CA PHE A 95 -21.04 2.44 -20.17
C PHE A 95 -20.22 2.03 -18.94
N GLY A 96 -18.88 2.10 -19.07
CA GLY A 96 -17.94 1.70 -18.04
C GLY A 96 -17.52 0.23 -18.06
N TRP A 97 -18.11 -0.60 -18.92
CA TRP A 97 -17.72 -2.00 -19.11
C TRP A 97 -16.86 -2.12 -20.36
N THR A 98 -15.54 -2.02 -20.20
CA THR A 98 -14.57 -1.88 -21.30
C THR A 98 -14.72 -2.92 -22.41
N VAL A 99 -15.07 -4.17 -22.09
CA VAL A 99 -15.19 -5.26 -23.07
C VAL A 99 -16.51 -5.23 -23.86
N HIS A 100 -17.55 -4.58 -23.36
CA HIS A 100 -18.91 -4.62 -23.93
C HIS A 100 -19.48 -3.26 -24.29
N GLN A 101 -18.67 -2.20 -24.18
CA GLN A 101 -19.12 -0.84 -24.39
C GLN A 101 -19.51 -0.60 -25.84
N ASN A 102 -20.67 0.02 -26.07
CA ASN A 102 -21.11 0.48 -27.37
C ASN A 102 -20.71 1.95 -27.58
N ASP A 103 -19.50 2.12 -28.06
CA ASP A 103 -18.84 3.41 -28.29
C ASP A 103 -19.60 4.36 -29.22
N ASP A 104 -20.25 3.82 -30.27
CA ASP A 104 -21.11 4.59 -31.19
C ASP A 104 -22.28 5.27 -30.48
N MET A 105 -22.70 4.75 -29.32
CA MET A 105 -23.74 5.35 -28.49
C MET A 105 -23.16 6.20 -27.36
N VAL A 106 -22.06 5.77 -26.75
CA VAL A 106 -21.45 6.45 -25.61
C VAL A 106 -20.89 7.82 -25.99
N TRP A 107 -20.07 7.92 -27.04
CA TRP A 107 -19.37 9.18 -27.37
C TRP A 107 -20.31 10.34 -27.69
N PRO A 108 -21.36 10.17 -28.53
CA PRO A 108 -22.28 11.26 -28.82
C PRO A 108 -23.06 11.73 -27.57
N LEU A 109 -23.40 10.81 -26.66
CA LEU A 109 -24.12 11.16 -25.42
C LEU A 109 -23.21 11.89 -24.43
N LEU A 110 -21.94 11.50 -24.32
CA LEU A 110 -20.98 12.22 -23.50
C LEU A 110 -20.68 13.61 -24.06
N ARG A 111 -20.51 13.76 -25.37
CA ARG A 111 -20.39 15.09 -26.01
C ARG A 111 -21.57 15.98 -25.67
N PHE A 112 -22.79 15.45 -25.77
CA PHE A 112 -24.00 16.16 -25.33
C PHE A 112 -23.93 16.58 -23.86
N LEU A 113 -23.52 15.69 -22.94
CA LEU A 113 -23.39 16.03 -21.51
C LEU A 113 -22.27 17.03 -21.20
N LEU A 114 -21.27 17.16 -22.08
CA LEU A 114 -20.12 18.05 -21.91
C LEU A 114 -20.33 19.43 -22.53
N GLU A 115 -21.45 19.65 -23.21
CA GLU A 115 -21.79 20.97 -23.74
C GLU A 115 -22.03 22.01 -22.62
N PRO A 116 -21.79 23.31 -22.89
CA PRO A 116 -22.01 24.37 -21.92
C PRO A 116 -23.46 24.44 -21.42
N ASP A 117 -23.60 24.77 -20.14
CA ASP A 117 -24.89 24.90 -19.45
C ASP A 117 -24.87 26.06 -18.45
N PRO A 118 -25.52 27.19 -18.75
CA PRO A 118 -25.50 28.37 -17.89
C PRO A 118 -26.18 28.15 -16.54
N HIS A 119 -26.96 27.07 -16.37
CA HIS A 119 -27.65 26.75 -15.12
C HIS A 119 -26.81 25.88 -14.18
N SER A 120 -25.65 25.41 -14.59
CA SER A 120 -24.73 24.73 -13.67
C SER A 120 -24.22 25.72 -12.63
N ARG A 121 -24.39 25.36 -11.35
CA ARG A 121 -23.75 26.07 -10.22
C ARG A 121 -22.28 25.72 -10.06
N HIS A 122 -21.86 24.61 -10.66
CA HIS A 122 -20.52 24.06 -10.61
C HIS A 122 -19.71 24.50 -11.83
N VAL A 123 -18.40 24.64 -11.64
CA VAL A 123 -17.46 24.90 -12.72
C VAL A 123 -16.81 23.59 -13.16
N PRO A 124 -16.43 23.42 -14.44
CA PRO A 124 -16.91 24.18 -15.58
C PRO A 124 -18.42 24.01 -15.79
N ARG A 125 -19.07 25.04 -16.34
CA ARG A 125 -20.53 25.07 -16.48
C ARG A 125 -20.99 24.20 -17.64
N VAL A 126 -21.16 22.89 -17.39
CA VAL A 126 -21.59 21.90 -18.38
C VAL A 126 -22.87 21.17 -17.98
N ARG A 127 -23.56 20.58 -18.97
CA ARG A 127 -24.85 19.87 -18.77
C ARG A 127 -24.77 18.77 -17.71
N LEU A 128 -23.66 18.02 -17.71
CA LEU A 128 -23.38 16.97 -16.74
C LEU A 128 -23.51 17.47 -15.29
N LEU A 129 -22.82 18.56 -14.94
CA LEU A 129 -22.75 19.05 -13.56
C LEU A 129 -24.02 19.74 -13.10
N ALA A 130 -24.85 20.21 -14.03
CA ALA A 130 -26.07 20.93 -13.70
C ALA A 130 -27.21 20.00 -13.23
N CYS A 131 -27.16 18.71 -13.57
CA CYS A 131 -28.13 17.70 -13.15
C CYS A 131 -27.55 16.64 -12.21
N LEU A 132 -26.24 16.67 -11.96
CA LEU A 132 -25.60 15.77 -11.02
C LEU A 132 -25.96 16.21 -9.59
N SER A 133 -26.70 15.37 -8.87
CA SER A 133 -27.03 15.64 -7.47
C SER A 133 -25.76 15.62 -6.62
N PRO A 134 -25.59 16.50 -5.62
CA PRO A 134 -24.54 16.34 -4.63
C PRO A 134 -24.71 15.00 -3.91
N GLU A 135 -23.60 14.39 -3.52
CA GLU A 135 -23.62 13.13 -2.76
C GLU A 135 -24.37 13.35 -1.44
N PRO A 136 -25.28 12.45 -1.03
CA PRO A 136 -25.85 12.52 0.31
C PRO A 136 -24.73 12.35 1.33
N ALA A 137 -24.75 13.12 2.41
CA ALA A 137 -23.66 13.20 3.40
C ALA A 137 -23.40 11.90 4.22
N CYS A 138 -24.00 10.76 3.87
CA CYS A 138 -23.80 9.50 4.58
C CYS A 138 -22.60 8.73 4.00
N GLU A 139 -21.66 8.35 4.88
CA GLU A 139 -20.39 7.67 4.59
C GLU A 139 -20.55 6.28 3.97
N GLU A 140 -21.70 5.63 4.17
CA GLU A 140 -22.00 4.37 3.50
C GLU A 140 -22.46 4.67 2.09
N ARG A 141 -21.60 4.37 1.10
CA ARG A 141 -21.93 4.35 -0.34
C ARG A 141 -23.37 3.84 -0.49
N PRO A 142 -24.36 4.72 -0.73
CA PRO A 142 -25.66 4.23 -1.13
C PRO A 142 -25.37 3.50 -2.43
N ARG A 143 -25.67 2.20 -2.50
CA ARG A 143 -25.75 1.54 -3.81
C ARG A 143 -26.57 2.50 -4.66
N ALA A 144 -25.98 3.00 -5.75
CA ALA A 144 -26.59 4.03 -6.58
C ALA A 144 -28.07 3.70 -6.70
N LEU A 145 -28.93 4.52 -6.08
CA LEU A 145 -30.37 4.27 -6.09
C LEU A 145 -30.76 3.97 -7.54
N ASP A 146 -31.62 2.98 -7.79
CA ASP A 146 -31.96 2.55 -9.15
C ASP A 146 -32.16 3.75 -10.09
N GLY A 147 -31.17 4.02 -10.95
CA GLY A 147 -31.16 5.14 -11.90
C GLY A 147 -30.25 6.34 -11.58
N GLU A 148 -29.50 6.34 -10.48
CA GLU A 148 -28.44 7.34 -10.26
C GLU A 148 -27.20 7.06 -11.10
N PRO A 149 -26.56 8.11 -11.65
CA PRO A 149 -25.44 7.94 -12.56
C PRO A 149 -24.17 7.50 -11.83
N GLU A 150 -23.56 6.42 -12.30
CA GLU A 150 -22.22 6.04 -11.88
C GLU A 150 -21.19 6.96 -12.55
N VAL A 151 -20.47 7.74 -11.75
CA VAL A 151 -19.49 8.73 -12.24
C VAL A 151 -18.07 8.19 -12.33
N ALA A 152 -17.75 7.08 -11.66
CA ALA A 152 -16.42 6.46 -11.72
C ALA A 152 -15.97 6.11 -13.15
N PRO A 153 -16.84 5.60 -14.05
CA PRO A 153 -16.47 5.40 -15.44
C PRO A 153 -16.02 6.67 -16.17
N LEU A 154 -16.50 7.87 -15.79
CA LEU A 154 -16.07 9.12 -16.41
C LEU A 154 -14.58 9.39 -16.16
N VAL A 155 -14.09 9.09 -14.96
CA VAL A 155 -12.67 9.21 -14.61
C VAL A 155 -11.83 8.25 -15.45
N ARG A 156 -12.27 7.00 -15.60
CA ARG A 156 -11.58 6.02 -16.46
C ARG A 156 -11.50 6.51 -17.91
N LEU A 157 -12.60 7.00 -18.47
CA LEU A 157 -12.64 7.51 -19.84
C LEU A 157 -11.76 8.74 -20.05
N ALA A 158 -11.68 9.64 -19.08
CA ALA A 158 -10.75 10.77 -19.14
C ALA A 158 -9.28 10.33 -19.24
N VAL A 159 -8.95 9.16 -18.70
CA VAL A 159 -7.59 8.60 -18.70
C VAL A 159 -7.32 7.78 -19.96
N SER A 160 -8.27 6.97 -20.42
CA SER A 160 -8.00 5.89 -21.38
C SER A 160 -8.96 5.80 -22.57
N ALA A 161 -9.89 6.72 -22.78
CA ALA A 161 -10.82 6.64 -23.91
C ALA A 161 -10.12 6.78 -25.27
N GLU A 162 -10.59 6.00 -26.27
CA GLU A 162 -10.09 6.06 -27.64
C GLU A 162 -10.52 7.34 -28.38
N ASP A 163 -11.73 7.83 -28.09
CA ASP A 163 -12.22 9.09 -28.67
C ASP A 163 -11.50 10.29 -28.03
N ALA A 164 -10.52 10.84 -28.75
CA ALA A 164 -9.67 11.92 -28.26
C ALA A 164 -10.48 13.15 -27.81
N THR A 165 -11.53 13.52 -28.54
CA THR A 165 -12.37 14.68 -28.19
C THR A 165 -13.10 14.49 -26.87
N VAL A 166 -13.69 13.31 -26.65
CA VAL A 166 -14.37 13.00 -25.38
C VAL A 166 -13.35 12.90 -24.25
N ARG A 167 -12.22 12.23 -24.48
CA ARG A 167 -11.13 12.10 -23.50
C ARG A 167 -10.64 13.47 -23.03
N GLU A 168 -10.31 14.36 -23.96
CA GLU A 168 -9.82 15.71 -23.66
C GLU A 168 -10.89 16.55 -22.95
N SER A 169 -12.14 16.50 -23.41
CA SER A 169 -13.24 17.25 -22.76
C SER A 169 -13.52 16.77 -21.33
N LEU A 170 -13.43 15.46 -21.08
CA LEU A 170 -13.55 14.89 -19.73
C LEU A 170 -12.32 15.22 -18.88
N PHE A 171 -11.13 15.19 -19.46
CA PHE A 171 -9.89 15.59 -18.80
C PHE A 171 -9.98 17.05 -18.33
N ASP A 172 -10.38 17.98 -19.21
CA ASP A 172 -10.55 19.39 -18.89
C ASP A 172 -11.63 19.62 -17.83
N LEU A 173 -12.76 18.90 -17.96
CA LEU A 173 -13.81 18.89 -16.94
C LEU A 173 -13.26 18.50 -15.57
N LEU A 174 -12.56 17.36 -15.48
CA LEU A 174 -12.06 16.85 -14.21
C LEU A 174 -10.88 17.68 -13.68
N CYS A 175 -10.13 18.37 -14.53
CA CYS A 175 -9.10 19.33 -14.14
C CYS A 175 -9.66 20.62 -13.53
N ALA A 176 -10.93 20.96 -13.77
CA ALA A 176 -11.51 22.22 -13.31
C ALA A 176 -12.74 22.06 -12.41
N THR A 177 -13.20 20.82 -12.19
CA THR A 177 -14.46 20.57 -11.50
C THR A 177 -14.41 20.87 -10.00
N ASP A 178 -15.42 21.60 -9.50
CA ASP A 178 -15.69 21.76 -8.06
C ASP A 178 -16.81 20.84 -7.57
N HIS A 179 -17.29 19.92 -8.41
CA HIS A 179 -18.44 19.08 -8.08
C HIS A 179 -18.03 17.94 -7.12
N PRO A 180 -18.64 17.84 -5.91
CA PRO A 180 -18.19 16.92 -4.86
C PRO A 180 -18.15 15.45 -5.32
N ARG A 181 -19.20 14.94 -5.98
CA ARG A 181 -19.21 13.54 -6.49
C ARG A 181 -18.07 13.21 -7.45
N LEU A 182 -17.65 14.17 -8.29
CA LEU A 182 -16.53 13.93 -9.21
C LEU A 182 -15.20 13.98 -8.47
N LEU A 183 -15.06 14.86 -7.48
CA LEU A 183 -13.89 14.90 -6.59
C LEU A 183 -13.78 13.59 -5.78
N THR A 184 -14.88 13.09 -5.22
CA THR A 184 -14.95 11.77 -4.56
C THR A 184 -14.54 10.65 -5.53
N ALA A 185 -15.04 10.68 -6.77
CA ALA A 185 -14.68 9.69 -7.79
C ALA A 185 -13.20 9.74 -8.18
N LEU A 186 -12.60 10.94 -8.24
CA LEU A 186 -11.16 11.12 -8.48
C LEU A 186 -10.32 10.56 -7.33
N ALA A 187 -10.69 10.83 -6.07
CA ALA A 187 -10.03 10.27 -4.91
C ALA A 187 -10.13 8.73 -4.88
N HIS A 188 -11.28 8.18 -5.24
CA HIS A 188 -11.45 6.73 -5.39
C HIS A 188 -10.64 6.14 -6.54
N ALA A 189 -10.51 6.84 -7.67
CA ALA A 189 -9.70 6.37 -8.79
C ALA A 189 -8.22 6.33 -8.42
N LEU A 190 -7.74 7.33 -7.66
CA LEU A 190 -6.39 7.34 -7.11
C LEU A 190 -6.16 6.13 -6.21
N ARG A 191 -7.09 5.84 -5.29
CA ARG A 191 -7.02 4.62 -4.46
C ARG A 191 -7.02 3.35 -5.29
N GLY A 192 -7.90 3.26 -6.29
CA GLY A 192 -7.96 2.10 -7.18
C GLY A 192 -6.71 1.90 -8.02
N SER A 193 -5.88 2.95 -8.18
CA SER A 193 -4.58 2.88 -8.83
C SER A 193 -3.45 2.41 -7.91
N ALA A 194 -3.69 2.34 -6.60
CA ALA A 194 -2.79 1.71 -5.64
C ALA A 194 -2.83 0.19 -5.87
N GLY A 195 -1.98 -0.28 -6.77
CA GLY A 195 -1.80 -1.68 -7.09
C GLY A 195 -0.66 -2.24 -6.24
N GLY A 196 -0.98 -3.17 -5.35
CA GLY A 196 -0.03 -4.16 -4.87
C GLY A 196 -0.48 -5.52 -5.40
N THR A 197 0.04 -5.96 -6.54
CA THR A 197 -0.07 -7.39 -6.86
C THR A 197 0.85 -8.10 -5.91
N ALA A 198 0.30 -8.70 -4.85
CA ALA A 198 1.09 -9.54 -3.96
C ALA A 198 1.83 -10.58 -4.78
N ALA A 199 3.15 -10.44 -4.86
CA ALA A 199 4.00 -11.41 -5.53
C ALA A 199 4.21 -12.56 -4.54
N LEU A 200 3.78 -13.75 -4.93
CA LEU A 200 4.18 -14.97 -4.22
C LEU A 200 5.66 -15.19 -4.52
N THR A 201 6.53 -14.87 -3.58
CA THR A 201 7.95 -15.24 -3.69
C THR A 201 8.17 -16.64 -3.11
N ALA A 202 9.29 -17.28 -3.46
CA ALA A 202 9.64 -18.60 -2.93
C ALA A 202 9.77 -18.63 -1.39
N ASP A 203 10.02 -17.47 -0.78
CA ASP A 203 10.21 -17.29 0.67
C ASP A 203 8.93 -16.82 1.39
N GLY A 204 7.78 -16.79 0.69
CA GLY A 204 6.48 -16.44 1.25
C GLY A 204 5.88 -15.14 0.71
N TYR A 205 4.85 -14.65 1.41
CA TYR A 205 4.16 -13.41 1.09
C TYR A 205 5.02 -12.22 1.50
N VAL A 206 5.69 -11.58 0.56
CA VAL A 206 6.31 -10.27 0.79
C VAL A 206 5.20 -9.23 0.62
N PRO A 207 4.96 -8.33 1.60
CA PRO A 207 4.08 -7.19 1.39
C PRO A 207 4.65 -6.37 0.23
N VAL A 208 3.98 -6.42 -0.92
CA VAL A 208 4.43 -5.66 -2.10
C VAL A 208 4.23 -4.19 -1.81
N ALA A 209 5.28 -3.41 -2.06
CA ALA A 209 5.22 -1.96 -1.90
C ALA A 209 4.01 -1.42 -2.68
N THR A 210 3.30 -0.46 -2.08
CA THR A 210 2.12 0.11 -2.73
C THR A 210 2.58 0.89 -3.95
N THR A 211 2.39 0.34 -5.16
CA THR A 211 2.71 1.05 -6.40
C THR A 211 1.49 1.84 -6.84
N TYR A 212 1.72 3.12 -7.10
CA TYR A 212 0.73 3.97 -7.73
C TYR A 212 1.10 4.03 -9.21
N GLY A 213 0.32 3.38 -10.07
CA GLY A 213 0.50 3.40 -11.53
C GLY A 213 0.17 4.77 -12.13
N LEU A 214 0.85 5.81 -11.63
CA LEU A 214 0.59 7.24 -11.86
C LEU A 214 1.70 7.94 -12.64
N TRP A 215 2.82 7.26 -12.86
CA TRP A 215 3.94 7.72 -13.68
C TRP A 215 4.20 6.73 -14.81
N ASP A 216 4.71 7.23 -15.92
CA ASP A 216 5.29 6.38 -16.96
C ASP A 216 6.75 6.03 -16.65
N ASP A 217 7.36 5.18 -17.48
CA ASP A 217 8.76 4.76 -17.35
C ASP A 217 9.77 5.93 -17.42
N GLY A 218 9.35 7.09 -17.94
CA GLY A 218 10.12 8.33 -17.98
C GLY A 218 9.91 9.23 -16.76
N GLY A 219 9.16 8.78 -15.75
CA GLY A 219 8.81 9.55 -14.57
C GLY A 219 7.83 10.70 -14.84
N GLN A 220 7.18 10.74 -16.00
CA GLN A 220 6.17 11.75 -16.31
C GLN A 220 4.82 11.36 -15.73
N PRO A 221 4.02 12.33 -15.24
CA PRO A 221 2.71 12.05 -14.68
C PRO A 221 1.74 11.56 -15.75
N LEU A 222 1.12 10.40 -15.51
CA LEU A 222 0.03 9.86 -16.31
C LEU A 222 -1.23 10.72 -16.22
N PRO A 223 -2.21 10.57 -17.14
CA PRO A 223 -3.37 11.46 -17.21
C PRO A 223 -4.14 11.61 -15.89
N LEU A 224 -4.30 10.53 -15.11
CA LEU A 224 -4.96 10.60 -13.81
C LEU A 224 -4.23 11.54 -12.85
N LEU A 225 -2.90 11.40 -12.72
CA LEU A 225 -2.10 12.27 -11.87
C LEU A 225 -2.14 13.72 -12.36
N ARG A 226 -2.09 13.94 -13.67
CA ARG A 226 -2.22 15.30 -14.25
C ARG A 226 -3.56 15.95 -13.88
N ILE A 227 -4.67 15.21 -13.92
CA ILE A 227 -5.99 15.69 -13.49
C ILE A 227 -5.94 16.09 -12.01
N LEU A 228 -5.44 15.17 -11.17
CA LEU A 228 -5.35 15.38 -9.72
C LEU A 228 -4.48 16.58 -9.35
N LEU A 229 -3.36 16.78 -10.06
CA LEU A 229 -2.43 17.91 -9.84
C LEU A 229 -2.97 19.22 -10.41
N THR A 230 -3.83 19.20 -11.41
CA THR A 230 -4.40 20.42 -12.02
C THR A 230 -5.65 20.92 -11.28
N ASN A 231 -6.47 20.03 -10.71
CA ASN A 231 -7.76 20.42 -10.11
C ASN A 231 -7.63 21.21 -8.79
N PRO A 232 -7.91 22.53 -8.75
CA PRO A 232 -7.70 23.34 -7.55
C PRO A 232 -8.69 23.01 -6.40
N TYR A 233 -9.79 22.34 -6.70
CA TYR A 233 -10.87 21.99 -5.76
C TYR A 233 -10.70 20.60 -5.13
N LEU A 234 -9.72 19.80 -5.56
CA LEU A 234 -9.40 18.50 -4.93
C LEU A 234 -8.86 18.65 -3.49
N ILE A 235 -8.73 19.88 -2.99
CA ILE A 235 -8.51 20.20 -1.58
C ILE A 235 -9.83 20.00 -0.84
N VAL A 236 -10.28 18.75 -0.70
CA VAL A 236 -11.48 18.45 0.11
C VAL A 236 -11.03 18.22 1.56
N PRO A 237 -11.56 18.97 2.55
CA PRO A 237 -11.16 18.88 3.94
C PRO A 237 -11.35 17.46 4.53
N PRO A 238 -10.54 17.07 5.53
CA PRO A 238 -10.36 15.69 6.00
C PRO A 238 -11.49 15.15 6.89
N HIS A 239 -12.69 15.73 6.86
CA HIS A 239 -13.83 15.20 7.61
C HIS A 239 -14.39 13.89 7.04
N VAL A 240 -13.69 13.24 6.11
CA VAL A 240 -13.97 11.85 5.74
C VAL A 240 -12.84 10.96 6.25
N PRO A 241 -12.97 10.37 7.45
CA PRO A 241 -11.93 9.61 8.12
C PRO A 241 -11.38 8.41 7.33
N ALA A 242 -12.06 7.98 6.26
CA ALA A 242 -11.66 6.85 5.42
C ALA A 242 -10.81 7.22 4.19
N HIS A 243 -10.47 8.51 3.94
CA HIS A 243 -9.89 8.97 2.66
C HIS A 243 -8.45 9.53 2.72
N VAL A 244 -7.83 9.50 3.89
CA VAL A 244 -6.60 10.26 4.20
C VAL A 244 -5.31 9.84 3.47
N PRO A 245 -5.01 8.55 3.18
CA PRO A 245 -3.71 8.14 2.61
C PRO A 245 -3.39 8.73 1.24
N ASP A 246 -4.35 8.62 0.32
CA ASP A 246 -4.09 8.80 -1.10
C ASP A 246 -3.99 10.28 -1.47
N ILE A 247 -4.80 11.13 -0.83
CA ILE A 247 -4.78 12.57 -1.11
C ILE A 247 -3.49 13.25 -0.62
N ALA A 248 -2.82 12.67 0.39
CA ALA A 248 -1.56 13.18 0.90
C ALA A 248 -0.48 13.23 -0.18
N LEU A 249 -0.45 12.26 -1.09
CA LEU A 249 0.43 12.26 -2.26
C LEU A 249 0.23 13.49 -3.13
N VAL A 250 -1.03 13.81 -3.43
CA VAL A 250 -1.39 14.96 -4.26
C VAL A 250 -1.01 16.25 -3.55
N LEU A 251 -1.21 16.33 -2.23
CA LEU A 251 -0.80 17.49 -1.42
C LEU A 251 0.72 17.67 -1.41
N ILE A 252 1.49 16.59 -1.27
CA ILE A 252 2.96 16.62 -1.32
C ILE A 252 3.46 17.09 -2.68
N LEU A 253 2.93 16.53 -3.76
CA LEU A 253 3.28 16.91 -5.14
C LEU A 253 2.90 18.36 -5.47
N ARG A 254 1.94 18.93 -4.75
CA ARG A 254 1.53 20.33 -4.84
C ARG A 254 2.26 21.26 -3.86
N ASP A 255 3.22 20.74 -3.09
CA ASP A 255 3.93 21.47 -2.03
C ASP A 255 2.97 22.10 -1.00
N ARG A 256 1.82 21.47 -0.74
CA ARG A 256 0.78 21.90 0.22
C ARG A 256 0.90 21.16 1.56
N PHE A 257 2.08 21.24 2.16
CA PHE A 257 2.38 20.64 3.47
C PHE A 257 1.55 21.24 4.60
N ASP A 258 1.05 22.46 4.44
CA ASP A 258 0.15 23.13 5.38
C ASP A 258 -1.14 22.31 5.64
N LEU A 259 -1.66 21.67 4.60
CA LEU A 259 -2.90 20.87 4.65
C LEU A 259 -2.68 19.45 5.19
N LEU A 260 -1.46 18.93 5.16
CA LEU A 260 -1.14 17.60 5.69
C LEU A 260 -1.38 17.51 7.21
N ARG A 261 -1.41 18.64 7.91
CA ARG A 261 -1.68 18.69 9.36
C ARG A 261 -3.14 18.40 9.71
N GLU A 262 -4.05 18.61 8.77
CA GLU A 262 -5.47 18.36 8.96
C GLU A 262 -5.81 16.87 8.76
N CYS A 263 -4.95 16.12 8.06
CA CYS A 263 -5.06 14.68 7.88
C CYS A 263 -5.00 13.92 9.21
N ASP A 264 -5.59 12.72 9.26
CA ASP A 264 -5.28 11.73 10.29
C ASP A 264 -3.77 11.44 10.27
N GLN A 265 -3.08 11.87 11.32
CA GLN A 265 -1.61 11.84 11.37
C GLN A 265 -1.06 10.41 11.48
N GLU A 266 -1.82 9.48 12.07
CA GLU A 266 -1.39 8.08 12.19
C GLU A 266 -1.50 7.38 10.83
N ALA A 267 -2.64 7.55 10.15
CA ALA A 267 -2.84 7.02 8.80
C ALA A 267 -1.82 7.61 7.81
N LEU A 268 -1.58 8.92 7.88
CA LEU A 268 -0.57 9.60 7.08
C LEU A 268 0.83 9.01 7.30
N ALA A 269 1.27 8.90 8.56
CA ALA A 269 2.60 8.36 8.88
C ALA A 269 2.76 6.91 8.39
N ARG A 270 1.72 6.07 8.55
CA ARG A 270 1.70 4.69 8.07
C ARG A 270 1.92 4.63 6.55
N THR A 271 1.13 5.37 5.79
CA THR A 271 1.20 5.39 4.33
C THR A 271 2.54 5.92 3.82
N LEU A 272 3.06 7.00 4.41
CA LEU A 272 4.35 7.55 4.00
C LEU A 272 5.50 6.58 4.25
N LEU A 273 5.50 5.86 5.38
CA LEU A 273 6.49 4.82 5.67
C LEU A 273 6.34 3.61 4.73
N GLU A 274 5.11 3.16 4.47
CA GLU A 274 4.85 2.06 3.52
C GLU A 274 5.33 2.40 2.10
N MET A 275 5.18 3.64 1.67
CA MET A 275 5.71 4.09 0.37
C MET A 275 7.23 4.21 0.32
N LEU A 276 7.84 4.62 1.44
CA LEU A 276 9.28 4.80 1.55
C LEU A 276 10.03 3.51 1.89
N ALA A 277 9.34 2.42 2.22
CA ALA A 277 9.93 1.14 2.56
C ALA A 277 10.76 0.59 1.39
N THR A 278 12.07 0.87 1.42
CA THR A 278 13.04 0.56 0.36
C THR A 278 13.59 -0.85 0.43
N ASP A 279 13.36 -1.56 1.54
CA ASP A 279 14.15 -2.75 1.90
C ASP A 279 13.76 -4.02 1.15
N HIS A 280 12.73 -4.02 0.30
CA HIS A 280 12.24 -5.25 -0.31
C HIS A 280 12.20 -5.31 -1.85
N GLU A 281 12.22 -4.23 -2.62
CA GLU A 281 12.17 -4.36 -4.10
C GLU A 281 12.80 -3.19 -4.88
N PRO A 282 13.22 -3.42 -6.15
CA PRO A 282 13.68 -2.38 -7.09
C PRO A 282 12.62 -1.33 -7.47
N LEU A 283 11.43 -1.36 -6.86
CA LEU A 283 10.28 -0.49 -7.18
C LEU A 283 10.53 1.01 -6.95
N VAL A 284 11.46 1.37 -6.07
CA VAL A 284 11.88 2.77 -5.83
C VAL A 284 12.40 3.43 -7.11
N GLU A 285 12.86 2.65 -8.10
CA GLU A 285 13.34 3.18 -9.38
C GLU A 285 12.26 3.90 -10.20
N THR A 286 10.97 3.64 -9.96
CA THR A 286 9.87 4.24 -10.74
C THR A 286 9.26 5.49 -10.10
N MET A 287 9.48 5.72 -8.80
CA MET A 287 8.96 6.92 -8.12
C MET A 287 9.90 8.11 -8.32
N PRO A 288 9.37 9.29 -8.71
CA PRO A 288 10.22 10.48 -8.84
C PRO A 288 10.87 10.88 -7.52
N ALA A 289 12.17 11.19 -7.54
CA ALA A 289 12.94 11.55 -6.34
C ALA A 289 12.31 12.69 -5.52
N HIS A 290 11.73 13.71 -6.17
CA HIS A 290 11.08 14.83 -5.50
C HIS A 290 9.85 14.41 -4.66
N LEU A 291 9.16 13.33 -5.05
CA LEU A 291 8.06 12.78 -4.26
C LEU A 291 8.59 12.07 -3.02
N LEU A 292 9.64 11.25 -3.16
CA LEU A 292 10.29 10.59 -2.02
C LEU A 292 10.81 11.62 -1.01
N ASP A 293 11.45 12.68 -1.49
CA ASP A 293 11.92 13.78 -0.65
C ASP A 293 10.76 14.54 0.01
N GLY A 294 9.65 14.73 -0.72
CA GLY A 294 8.42 15.27 -0.18
C GLY A 294 7.82 14.40 0.93
N CYS A 295 7.83 13.07 0.77
CA CYS A 295 7.36 12.13 1.80
C CYS A 295 8.24 12.17 3.05
N ARG A 296 9.57 12.17 2.88
CA ARG A 296 10.52 12.34 3.99
C ARG A 296 10.33 13.66 4.72
N ARG A 297 10.07 14.75 3.98
CA ARG A 297 9.74 16.06 4.56
C ARG A 297 8.42 15.99 5.34
N ALA A 298 7.39 15.39 4.79
CA ALA A 298 6.10 15.23 5.45
C ALA A 298 6.22 14.44 6.77
N LEU A 299 7.02 13.35 6.80
CA LEU A 299 7.30 12.59 8.01
C LEU A 299 7.97 13.45 9.11
N ARG A 300 8.90 14.34 8.73
CA ARG A 300 9.54 15.27 9.68
C ARG A 300 8.60 16.34 10.21
N GLU A 301 7.57 16.71 9.43
CA GLU A 301 6.62 17.78 9.76
C GLU A 301 5.33 17.30 10.43
N LEU A 302 5.21 16.00 10.76
CA LEU A 302 4.04 15.43 11.44
C LEU A 302 3.67 16.23 12.70
N SER A 303 2.37 16.40 12.95
CA SER A 303 1.89 17.06 14.16
C SER A 303 2.09 16.17 15.41
N PRO A 304 2.26 16.75 16.61
CA PRO A 304 2.32 15.96 17.85
C PRO A 304 1.09 15.06 18.01
N GLY A 305 1.30 13.78 18.34
CA GLY A 305 0.23 12.80 18.51
C GLY A 305 0.56 11.45 17.88
N ALA A 306 -0.48 10.71 17.51
CA ALA A 306 -0.40 9.31 17.08
C ALA A 306 0.53 9.06 15.87
N GLY A 307 0.62 10.00 14.92
CA GLY A 307 1.55 9.91 13.79
C GLY A 307 3.02 9.87 14.21
N ARG A 308 3.43 10.77 15.13
CA ARG A 308 4.81 10.76 15.67
C ARG A 308 5.07 9.52 16.52
N ASP A 309 4.08 9.08 17.28
CA ASP A 309 4.18 7.85 18.08
C ASP A 309 4.42 6.63 17.19
N LEU A 310 3.72 6.52 16.07
CA LEU A 310 3.94 5.46 15.08
C LEU A 310 5.36 5.53 14.49
N VAL A 311 5.86 6.71 14.11
CA VAL A 311 7.25 6.88 13.63
C VAL A 311 8.25 6.46 14.71
N CYS A 312 7.99 6.79 15.98
CA CYS A 312 8.85 6.37 17.10
C CYS A 312 8.83 4.84 17.28
N GLN A 313 7.67 4.19 17.20
CA GLN A 313 7.56 2.73 17.25
C GLN A 313 8.30 2.08 16.07
N ARG A 314 8.16 2.62 14.86
CA ARG A 314 8.87 2.13 13.66
C ARG A 314 10.39 2.32 13.75
N THR A 315 10.84 3.40 14.38
CA THR A 315 12.26 3.64 14.70
C THR A 315 12.83 2.52 15.59
N ILE A 316 12.06 2.07 16.59
CA ILE A 316 12.47 1.01 17.53
C ILE A 316 12.72 -0.31 16.78
N VAL A 317 11.87 -0.65 15.81
CA VAL A 317 12.04 -1.84 14.94
C VAL A 317 13.01 -1.62 13.77
N ALA A 318 13.76 -0.52 13.75
CA ALA A 318 14.84 -0.23 12.80
C ALA A 318 14.43 0.16 11.37
N ASP A 319 13.20 0.62 11.18
CA ASP A 319 12.79 1.21 9.91
C ASP A 319 13.69 2.42 9.58
N VAL A 320 14.39 2.36 8.45
CA VAL A 320 15.44 3.33 8.09
C VAL A 320 14.87 4.75 7.95
N GLU A 321 13.70 4.87 7.34
CA GLU A 321 13.05 6.15 7.05
C GLU A 321 12.41 6.72 8.31
N ALA A 322 11.85 5.86 9.18
CA ALA A 322 11.41 6.27 10.50
C ALA A 322 12.58 6.75 11.38
N VAL A 323 13.73 6.05 11.37
CA VAL A 323 14.94 6.47 12.10
C VAL A 323 15.44 7.83 11.64
N ALA A 324 15.47 8.06 10.32
CA ALA A 324 15.86 9.35 9.77
C ALA A 324 14.87 10.45 10.19
N ALA A 325 13.56 10.22 10.04
CA ALA A 325 12.53 11.19 10.40
C ALA A 325 12.55 11.53 11.90
N ALA A 326 12.59 10.52 12.78
CA ALA A 326 12.61 10.71 14.22
C ALA A 326 13.86 11.45 14.70
N ARG A 327 15.03 11.16 14.10
CA ARG A 327 16.28 11.85 14.41
C ARG A 327 16.25 13.30 13.95
N ASP A 328 15.89 13.54 12.69
CA ASP A 328 15.96 14.86 12.07
C ASP A 328 14.91 15.83 12.62
N ALA A 329 13.74 15.32 13.03
CA ALA A 329 12.67 16.10 13.64
C ALA A 329 12.63 16.01 15.18
N GLU A 330 13.63 15.35 15.77
CA GLU A 330 13.78 15.22 17.23
C GLU A 330 12.54 14.63 17.94
N PHE A 331 11.88 13.66 17.31
CA PHE A 331 10.70 13.03 17.88
C PHE A 331 11.03 12.25 19.16
N LEU A 332 10.09 12.27 20.09
CA LEU A 332 10.13 11.48 21.31
C LEU A 332 8.85 10.63 21.39
N PRO A 333 8.93 9.39 21.88
CA PRO A 333 7.76 8.55 22.06
C PRO A 333 6.83 9.14 23.13
N ARG A 334 5.51 8.95 22.98
CA ARG A 334 4.54 9.30 24.03
C ARG A 334 4.80 8.62 25.36
N GLU A 335 5.33 7.40 25.36
CA GLU A 335 5.77 6.71 26.57
C GLU A 335 7.20 7.16 26.95
N PRO A 336 7.39 7.90 28.06
CA PRO A 336 8.70 8.46 28.40
C PRO A 336 9.77 7.41 28.67
N ALA A 337 9.38 6.21 29.11
CA ALA A 337 10.30 5.09 29.36
C ALA A 337 11.03 4.62 28.08
N LEU A 338 10.44 4.83 26.91
CA LEU A 338 11.03 4.48 25.61
C LEU A 338 11.97 5.56 25.07
N ALA A 339 12.00 6.76 25.67
CA ALA A 339 12.81 7.86 25.15
C ALA A 339 14.33 7.57 25.14
N PRO A 340 14.95 7.02 26.21
CA PRO A 340 16.37 6.65 26.18
C PRO A 340 16.68 5.62 25.08
N LEU A 341 15.78 4.65 24.90
CA LEU A 341 15.93 3.64 23.86
C LEU A 341 15.91 4.27 22.47
N LEU A 342 14.92 5.12 22.18
CA LEU A 342 14.84 5.81 20.89
C LEU A 342 16.05 6.72 20.64
N LEU A 343 16.53 7.45 21.64
CA LEU A 343 17.73 8.30 21.55
C LEU A 343 18.99 7.47 21.28
N TYR A 344 19.10 6.28 21.90
CA TYR A 344 20.19 5.34 21.61
C TYR A 344 20.13 4.85 20.16
N LEU A 345 18.97 4.39 19.71
CA LEU A 345 18.78 3.81 18.37
C LEU A 345 18.95 4.85 17.25
N THR A 346 18.61 6.12 17.51
CA THR A 346 18.82 7.26 16.60
C THR A 346 20.20 7.92 16.74
N ARG A 347 21.06 7.41 17.63
CA ARG A 347 22.44 7.87 17.88
C ARG A 347 22.56 9.32 18.38
N GLN A 348 21.56 9.80 19.13
CA GLN A 348 21.55 11.14 19.71
C GLN A 348 22.27 11.16 21.07
N TRP A 349 23.58 10.87 21.06
CA TRP A 349 24.36 10.55 22.28
C TRP A 349 24.31 11.61 23.38
N LYS A 350 24.37 12.89 23.03
CA LYS A 350 24.31 13.97 24.02
C LYS A 350 22.98 13.95 24.80
N ARG A 351 21.85 13.85 24.09
CA ARG A 351 20.51 13.77 24.68
C ARG A 351 20.31 12.45 25.42
N TYR A 352 20.85 11.36 24.89
CA TYR A 352 20.84 10.07 25.57
C TYR A 352 21.57 10.15 26.91
N ASP A 353 22.74 10.79 26.97
CA ASP A 353 23.50 10.95 28.21
C ASP A 353 22.77 11.80 29.26
N GLU A 354 22.02 12.81 28.83
CA GLU A 354 21.15 13.63 29.67
C GLU A 354 19.92 12.85 30.17
N ALA A 355 19.32 12.02 29.31
CA ALA A 355 18.12 11.25 29.62
C ALA A 355 18.39 9.98 30.46
N ASP A 356 19.57 9.37 30.31
CA ASP A 356 19.96 8.17 31.03
C ASP A 356 21.45 8.23 31.47
N PRO A 357 21.75 8.99 32.53
CA PRO A 357 23.12 9.11 33.03
C PRO A 357 23.71 7.77 33.52
N ASP A 358 22.86 6.84 33.98
CA ASP A 358 23.29 5.61 34.68
C ASP A 358 22.94 4.28 33.94
N GLY A 359 22.31 4.37 32.76
CA GLY A 359 21.83 3.21 32.00
C GLY A 359 20.58 2.54 32.61
N GLY A 360 19.93 3.17 33.59
CA GLY A 360 18.77 2.61 34.29
C GLY A 360 17.49 2.76 33.48
N ALA A 361 17.32 3.89 32.83
CA ALA A 361 16.11 4.19 32.07
C ALA A 361 16.03 3.35 30.78
N LEU A 362 17.18 3.02 30.17
CA LEU A 362 17.26 2.10 29.04
C LEU A 362 16.73 0.69 29.39
N ALA A 363 17.04 0.17 30.58
CA ALA A 363 16.55 -1.14 31.02
C ALA A 363 15.02 -1.15 31.25
N ALA A 364 14.49 -0.06 31.82
CA ALA A 364 13.04 0.12 31.97
C ALA A 364 12.35 0.15 30.60
N GLY A 365 12.90 0.91 29.63
CA GLY A 365 12.38 0.98 28.27
C GLY A 365 12.33 -0.37 27.55
N LEU A 366 13.36 -1.21 27.72
CA LEU A 366 13.36 -2.58 27.17
C LEU A 366 12.22 -3.44 27.73
N SER A 367 11.86 -3.25 29.00
CA SER A 367 10.81 -4.02 29.67
C SER A 367 9.39 -3.59 29.25
N SER A 368 9.23 -2.38 28.72
CA SER A 368 7.96 -1.85 28.18
C SER A 368 7.71 -2.20 26.71
N LEU A 369 8.65 -2.85 26.02
CA LEU A 369 8.50 -3.17 24.60
C LEU A 369 7.49 -4.30 24.36
N PRO A 370 6.76 -4.26 23.22
CA PRO A 370 6.04 -5.42 22.72
C PRO A 370 6.98 -6.61 22.50
N ARG A 371 6.50 -7.81 22.82
CA ARG A 371 7.28 -9.07 22.79
C ARG A 371 8.04 -9.30 21.48
N ASP A 372 7.41 -8.96 20.36
CA ASP A 372 7.90 -9.17 19.00
C ASP A 372 9.05 -8.22 18.62
N GLN A 373 9.28 -7.18 19.43
CA GLN A 373 10.31 -6.17 19.18
C GLN A 373 11.56 -6.37 20.05
N VAL A 374 11.43 -7.05 21.20
CA VAL A 374 12.49 -7.15 22.21
C VAL A 374 13.78 -7.73 21.64
N GLY A 375 13.73 -8.90 20.99
CA GLY A 375 14.92 -9.57 20.47
C GLY A 375 15.66 -8.73 19.42
N THR A 376 14.90 -8.10 18.50
CA THR A 376 15.44 -7.17 17.50
C THR A 376 16.13 -5.99 18.16
N VAL A 377 15.52 -5.39 19.18
CA VAL A 377 16.08 -4.24 19.88
C VAL A 377 17.34 -4.62 20.66
N VAL A 378 17.35 -5.73 21.39
CA VAL A 378 18.53 -6.23 22.11
C VAL A 378 19.68 -6.47 21.15
N THR A 379 19.41 -7.10 20.00
CA THR A 379 20.40 -7.31 18.94
C THR A 379 21.02 -5.99 18.48
N ARG A 380 20.21 -4.94 18.32
CA ARG A 380 20.71 -3.60 17.94
C ARG A 380 21.51 -2.92 19.03
N LEU A 381 21.13 -3.06 20.31
CA LEU A 381 21.91 -2.54 21.43
C LEU A 381 23.31 -3.16 21.47
N LEU A 382 23.41 -4.44 21.10
CA LEU A 382 24.65 -5.20 21.04
C LEU A 382 25.53 -4.90 19.80
N ASP A 383 25.02 -4.18 18.78
CA ASP A 383 25.83 -3.69 17.67
C ASP A 383 26.59 -2.41 18.04
N VAL A 384 27.75 -2.60 18.67
CA VAL A 384 28.53 -1.51 19.28
C VAL A 384 29.57 -0.89 18.36
N ARG A 385 29.61 -1.25 17.06
CA ARG A 385 30.68 -0.84 16.13
C ARG A 385 30.85 0.67 15.99
N ARG A 386 29.79 1.45 16.27
CA ARG A 386 29.78 2.93 16.16
C ARG A 386 29.28 3.63 17.44
N VAL A 387 29.34 2.95 18.58
CA VAL A 387 28.83 3.46 19.85
C VAL A 387 30.00 3.94 20.73
N PRO A 388 29.96 5.17 21.28
CA PRO A 388 30.96 5.67 22.22
C PRO A 388 31.15 4.72 23.42
N THR A 389 32.36 4.64 23.97
CA THR A 389 32.69 3.71 25.08
C THR A 389 31.86 3.97 26.34
N THR A 390 31.56 5.23 26.66
CA THR A 390 30.70 5.62 27.79
C THR A 390 29.27 5.10 27.60
N VAL A 391 28.69 5.33 26.43
CA VAL A 391 27.35 4.87 26.04
C VAL A 391 27.29 3.34 26.02
N ARG A 392 28.36 2.68 25.56
CA ARG A 392 28.48 1.22 25.58
C ARG A 392 28.44 0.65 27.00
N GLY A 393 29.13 1.28 27.94
CA GLY A 393 29.09 0.90 29.36
C GLY A 393 27.68 0.99 29.94
N LYS A 394 26.93 2.03 29.57
CA LYS A 394 25.51 2.18 29.97
C LYS A 394 24.61 1.12 29.34
N ALA A 395 24.77 0.84 28.05
CA ALA A 395 24.04 -0.24 27.37
C ALA A 395 24.31 -1.61 28.02
N ARG A 396 25.57 -1.91 28.33
CA ARG A 396 25.94 -3.13 29.06
C ARG A 396 25.30 -3.17 30.45
N SER A 397 25.33 -2.06 31.19
CA SER A 397 24.67 -1.94 32.50
C SER A 397 23.16 -2.19 32.41
N ALA A 398 22.51 -1.66 31.36
CA ALA A 398 21.09 -1.90 31.11
C ALA A 398 20.80 -3.37 30.81
N LEU A 399 21.58 -3.99 29.92
CA LEU A 399 21.47 -5.41 29.59
C LEU A 399 21.73 -6.32 30.79
N ARG A 400 22.59 -5.92 31.73
CA ARG A 400 22.83 -6.64 32.99
C ARG A 400 21.64 -6.57 33.97
N ARG A 401 20.78 -5.57 33.82
CA ARG A 401 19.63 -5.29 34.71
C ARG A 401 18.29 -5.79 34.13
N LEU A 402 18.30 -6.61 33.09
CA LEU A 402 17.06 -7.16 32.54
C LEU A 402 16.32 -7.94 33.63
N PRO A 403 14.99 -7.73 33.80
CA PRO A 403 14.23 -8.35 34.87
C PRO A 403 14.23 -9.87 34.73
N ALA A 404 14.16 -10.57 35.87
CA ALA A 404 13.96 -12.02 35.83
C ALA A 404 12.54 -12.30 35.35
N PRO A 405 12.36 -13.25 34.41
CA PRO A 405 11.02 -13.68 34.09
C PRO A 405 10.36 -14.24 35.37
N PRO A 406 9.07 -13.99 35.61
CA PRO A 406 8.37 -14.63 36.71
C PRO A 406 8.47 -16.16 36.59
N GLU A 407 8.42 -16.86 37.73
CA GLU A 407 8.60 -18.34 37.80
C GLU A 407 7.62 -19.11 36.88
N PHE A 408 6.46 -18.51 36.58
CA PHE A 408 5.43 -19.05 35.68
C PHE A 408 5.26 -18.23 34.39
N ALA A 409 6.30 -17.51 33.97
CA ALA A 409 6.31 -16.81 32.71
C ALA A 409 6.04 -17.77 31.55
N PHE A 410 5.08 -17.42 30.69
CA PHE A 410 4.91 -18.10 29.41
C PHE A 410 6.18 -17.91 28.55
N PHE A 411 6.34 -18.77 27.54
CA PHE A 411 7.47 -18.70 26.60
C PHE A 411 7.65 -17.32 25.94
N ASP A 412 6.60 -16.49 25.93
CA ASP A 412 6.53 -15.19 25.27
C ASP A 412 6.81 -13.98 26.19
N ASP A 413 7.37 -14.19 27.39
CA ASP A 413 7.70 -13.08 28.30
C ASP A 413 8.83 -12.18 27.76
N PRO A 414 8.64 -10.84 27.70
CA PRO A 414 9.67 -9.91 27.23
C PRO A 414 11.02 -10.01 27.95
N GLY A 415 11.01 -10.22 29.27
CA GLY A 415 12.23 -10.35 30.08
C GLY A 415 12.99 -11.62 29.74
N ARG A 416 12.27 -12.73 29.54
CA ARG A 416 12.85 -13.98 29.01
C ARG A 416 13.47 -13.76 27.63
N ILE A 417 12.70 -13.23 26.66
CA ILE A 417 13.17 -13.02 25.28
C ILE A 417 14.44 -12.17 25.26
N ALA A 418 14.48 -11.11 26.07
CA ALA A 418 15.65 -10.22 26.15
C ALA A 418 16.89 -10.96 26.65
N ARG A 419 16.78 -11.71 27.75
CA ARG A 419 17.89 -12.46 28.34
C ARG A 419 18.38 -13.56 27.41
N ASP A 420 17.46 -14.29 26.81
CA ASP A 420 17.79 -15.38 25.90
C ASP A 420 18.50 -14.85 24.65
N THR A 421 18.04 -13.71 24.10
CA THR A 421 18.73 -13.00 23.01
C THR A 421 20.16 -12.59 23.42
N VAL A 422 20.37 -12.09 24.65
CA VAL A 422 21.72 -11.78 25.16
C VAL A 422 22.58 -13.05 25.23
N CYS A 423 22.04 -14.15 25.75
CA CYS A 423 22.75 -15.43 25.84
C CYS A 423 23.15 -15.96 24.45
N ASP A 424 22.24 -15.91 23.49
CA ASP A 424 22.44 -16.32 22.11
C ASP A 424 23.58 -15.51 21.43
N HIS A 425 23.56 -14.18 21.56
CA HIS A 425 24.66 -13.33 21.07
C HIS A 425 25.98 -13.59 21.80
N ALA A 426 25.95 -13.91 23.09
CA ALA A 426 27.15 -14.26 23.85
C ALA A 426 27.78 -15.55 23.32
N MET A 427 26.99 -16.58 23.00
CA MET A 427 27.46 -17.82 22.36
C MET A 427 28.07 -17.57 20.98
N ARG A 428 27.49 -16.63 20.21
CA ARG A 428 28.06 -16.20 18.92
C ARG A 428 29.32 -15.31 19.06
N GLY A 429 29.78 -15.08 20.28
CA GLY A 429 31.05 -14.40 20.57
C GLY A 429 30.95 -12.88 20.64
N ASN A 430 29.76 -12.30 20.79
CA ASN A 430 29.61 -10.88 21.08
C ASN A 430 30.16 -10.58 22.50
N ALA A 431 31.22 -9.76 22.58
CA ALA A 431 31.91 -9.48 23.83
C ALA A 431 31.04 -8.73 24.86
N GLU A 432 30.14 -7.86 24.40
CA GLU A 432 29.27 -7.07 25.26
C GLU A 432 28.13 -7.93 25.83
N ALA A 433 27.54 -8.79 24.99
CA ALA A 433 26.55 -9.77 25.40
C ALA A 433 27.14 -10.74 26.42
N ARG A 434 28.35 -11.27 26.15
CA ARG A 434 29.05 -12.17 27.06
C ARG A 434 29.34 -11.52 28.41
N ALA A 435 29.83 -10.29 28.43
CA ALA A 435 30.07 -9.57 29.68
C ALA A 435 28.76 -9.36 30.46
N ALA A 436 27.69 -8.91 29.80
CA ALA A 436 26.39 -8.72 30.45
C ALA A 436 25.81 -10.03 31.01
N ALA A 437 25.88 -11.13 30.25
CA ALA A 437 25.38 -12.43 30.66
C ALA A 437 26.14 -13.00 31.86
N ILE A 438 27.48 -12.92 31.85
CA ILE A 438 28.32 -13.38 32.97
C ILE A 438 28.06 -12.53 34.21
N ASP A 439 28.08 -11.20 34.08
CA ASP A 439 27.92 -10.29 35.22
C ASP A 439 26.54 -10.41 35.89
N ALA A 440 25.51 -10.76 35.11
CA ALA A 440 24.14 -10.93 35.61
C ALA A 440 23.79 -12.37 35.97
N GLY A 441 24.66 -13.33 35.68
CA GLY A 441 24.39 -14.76 35.85
C GLY A 441 23.27 -15.28 34.95
N TYR A 442 23.15 -14.77 33.72
CA TYR A 442 22.17 -15.26 32.76
C TYR A 442 22.59 -16.62 32.20
N LEU A 443 21.60 -17.49 32.02
CA LEU A 443 21.70 -18.75 31.28
C LEU A 443 20.64 -18.75 30.19
N PRO A 444 20.85 -19.48 29.07
CA PRO A 444 19.80 -19.73 28.09
C PRO A 444 18.56 -20.32 28.78
N PHE A 445 17.40 -20.05 28.22
CA PHE A 445 16.17 -20.60 28.79
C PHE A 445 16.13 -22.14 28.69
N GLU A 446 16.56 -22.68 27.54
CA GLU A 446 16.61 -24.13 27.33
C GLU A 446 17.81 -24.72 28.09
N GLU A 447 17.54 -25.63 29.04
CA GLU A 447 18.55 -26.20 29.94
C GLU A 447 19.60 -27.05 29.22
N ASP A 448 19.20 -27.67 28.11
CA ASP A 448 20.08 -28.42 27.22
C ASP A 448 21.15 -27.52 26.57
N LEU A 449 20.90 -26.23 26.38
CA LEU A 449 21.89 -25.27 25.88
C LEU A 449 22.91 -24.84 26.96
N HIS A 450 22.72 -25.17 28.24
CA HIS A 450 23.60 -24.72 29.32
C HIS A 450 25.06 -25.18 29.17
N PRO A 451 25.38 -26.45 28.84
CA PRO A 451 26.76 -26.88 28.61
C PRO A 451 27.44 -26.09 27.49
N ALA A 452 26.77 -25.92 26.34
CA ALA A 452 27.31 -25.16 25.21
C ALA A 452 27.53 -23.68 25.55
N PHE A 453 26.56 -23.06 26.24
CA PHE A 453 26.65 -21.67 26.67
C PHE A 453 27.82 -21.44 27.62
N LEU A 454 27.91 -22.23 28.70
CA LEU A 454 28.98 -22.10 29.70
C LEU A 454 30.35 -22.33 29.08
N PHE A 455 30.46 -23.30 28.16
CA PHE A 455 31.69 -23.57 27.43
C PHE A 455 32.10 -22.40 26.52
N LEU A 456 31.19 -21.93 25.65
CA LEU A 456 31.48 -20.85 24.69
C LEU A 456 31.74 -19.50 25.37
N THR A 457 31.13 -19.26 26.54
CA THR A 457 31.36 -18.07 27.37
C THR A 457 32.52 -18.24 28.37
N GLU A 458 33.20 -19.39 28.37
CA GLU A 458 34.36 -19.75 29.21
C GLU A 458 34.11 -19.60 30.72
N GLN A 459 32.90 -19.93 31.17
CA GLN A 459 32.53 -19.95 32.58
C GLN A 459 32.92 -21.28 33.22
N TRP A 460 34.23 -21.55 33.28
CA TRP A 460 34.79 -22.88 33.57
C TRP A 460 34.33 -23.50 34.88
N ASP A 461 34.28 -22.74 35.98
CA ASP A 461 33.86 -23.28 37.27
C ASP A 461 32.38 -23.75 37.25
N ALA A 462 31.53 -23.08 36.49
CA ALA A 462 30.14 -23.50 36.31
C ALA A 462 30.04 -24.66 35.33
N TYR A 463 30.79 -24.62 34.23
CA TYR A 463 30.86 -25.69 33.24
C TYR A 463 31.34 -27.01 33.87
N ASP A 464 32.45 -26.99 34.61
CA ASP A 464 33.05 -28.18 35.23
C ASP A 464 32.14 -28.77 36.34
N ARG A 465 31.26 -27.97 36.95
CA ARG A 465 30.23 -28.47 37.87
C ARG A 465 29.07 -29.14 37.15
N LEU A 466 28.68 -28.61 35.99
CA LEU A 466 27.55 -29.11 35.20
C LEU A 466 27.93 -30.35 34.38
N ASP A 467 29.10 -30.32 33.75
CA ASP A 467 29.57 -31.29 32.76
C ASP A 467 31.05 -31.65 33.00
N PRO A 468 31.38 -32.28 34.15
CA PRO A 468 32.76 -32.48 34.61
C PRO A 468 33.64 -33.30 33.66
N ASP A 469 33.04 -34.19 32.87
CA ASP A 469 33.73 -35.02 31.88
C ASP A 469 33.50 -34.56 30.43
N GLY A 470 32.71 -33.50 30.22
CA GLY A 470 32.34 -32.99 28.90
C GLY A 470 31.37 -33.89 28.13
N ALA A 471 30.74 -34.88 28.76
CA ALA A 471 29.86 -35.82 28.08
C ALA A 471 28.58 -35.15 27.57
N LEU A 472 27.98 -34.23 28.34
CA LEU A 472 26.76 -33.53 27.94
C LEU A 472 26.99 -32.70 26.69
N LEU A 473 28.07 -31.90 26.66
CA LEU A 473 28.40 -31.09 25.49
C LEU A 473 28.74 -31.94 24.26
N ARG A 474 29.45 -33.07 24.43
CA ARG A 474 29.77 -33.98 23.31
C ARG A 474 28.52 -34.65 22.75
N ASP A 475 27.61 -35.10 23.61
CA ASP A 475 26.35 -35.72 23.20
C ASP A 475 25.48 -34.72 22.44
N GLN A 476 25.36 -33.49 22.96
CA GLN A 476 24.67 -32.39 22.30
C GLN A 476 25.25 -32.10 20.91
N LEU A 477 26.58 -31.92 20.78
CA LEU A 477 27.23 -31.65 19.48
C LEU A 477 27.24 -32.86 18.54
N THR A 478 26.96 -34.06 19.04
CA THR A 478 26.78 -35.27 18.21
C THR A 478 25.36 -35.33 17.65
N THR A 479 24.37 -35.00 18.48
CA THR A 479 22.95 -34.99 18.10
C THR A 479 22.62 -33.81 17.20
N GLU A 480 23.15 -32.63 17.52
CA GLU A 480 22.99 -31.40 16.75
C GLU A 480 24.36 -30.76 16.46
N PRO A 481 25.06 -31.19 15.39
CA PRO A 481 26.37 -30.66 15.04
C PRO A 481 26.37 -29.15 14.72
N TRP A 482 25.20 -28.60 14.44
CA TRP A 482 24.93 -27.19 14.23
C TRP A 482 23.84 -26.79 15.22
N LEU A 483 24.25 -26.55 16.48
CA LEU A 483 23.36 -26.10 17.53
C LEU A 483 22.82 -24.71 17.14
N GLY A 484 21.69 -24.68 16.45
CA GLY A 484 21.25 -23.54 15.63
C GLY A 484 22.31 -23.14 14.60
N ASP A 485 22.75 -21.88 14.65
CA ASP A 485 23.76 -21.32 13.74
C ASP A 485 25.21 -21.42 14.27
N LEU A 486 25.44 -22.11 15.39
CA LEU A 486 26.76 -22.19 16.03
C LEU A 486 27.65 -23.22 15.32
N SER A 487 28.72 -22.74 14.67
CA SER A 487 29.67 -23.61 13.98
C SER A 487 30.53 -24.43 14.97
N PRO A 488 30.79 -25.72 14.69
CA PRO A 488 31.81 -26.52 15.39
C PRO A 488 33.19 -25.87 15.47
N ARG A 489 33.50 -24.92 14.58
CA ARG A 489 34.76 -24.15 14.63
C ARG A 489 34.83 -23.22 15.85
N ALA A 490 33.69 -22.68 16.31
CA ALA A 490 33.63 -21.81 17.48
C ALA A 490 34.07 -22.57 18.73
N PHE A 491 33.49 -23.75 18.96
CA PHE A 491 33.84 -24.65 20.07
C PHE A 491 35.32 -25.04 20.07
N ARG A 492 35.84 -25.51 18.92
CA ARG A 492 37.27 -25.84 18.77
C ARG A 492 38.19 -24.68 19.09
N LYS A 493 37.82 -23.46 18.67
CA LYS A 493 38.59 -22.25 18.93
C LYS A 493 38.65 -21.94 20.42
N VAL A 494 37.53 -22.07 21.12
CA VAL A 494 37.45 -21.88 22.58
C VAL A 494 38.24 -22.98 23.30
N ALA A 495 38.04 -24.24 22.95
CA ALA A 495 38.76 -25.39 23.51
C ALA A 495 40.28 -25.20 23.41
N LYS A 496 40.77 -24.88 22.21
CA LYS A 496 42.19 -24.62 21.95
C LYS A 496 42.72 -23.43 22.78
N ARG A 497 41.95 -22.34 22.86
CA ARG A 497 42.35 -21.15 23.64
C ARG A 497 42.47 -21.46 25.14
N ALA A 498 41.55 -22.26 25.66
CA ALA A 498 41.48 -22.59 27.08
C ALA A 498 42.32 -23.82 27.48
N GLY A 499 42.98 -24.49 26.52
CA GLY A 499 43.71 -25.73 26.77
C GLY A 499 42.83 -26.91 27.14
N ARG A 500 41.56 -26.91 26.68
CA ARG A 500 40.56 -27.96 26.95
C ARG A 500 40.50 -28.96 25.77
N PRO A 501 40.03 -30.21 26.01
CA PRO A 501 39.77 -31.17 24.94
C PRO A 501 38.79 -30.62 23.89
N ASP A 502 38.95 -31.04 22.63
CA ASP A 502 37.99 -30.72 21.56
C ASP A 502 36.65 -31.41 21.85
N PRO A 503 35.55 -30.66 22.08
CA PRO A 503 34.25 -31.26 22.36
C PRO A 503 33.53 -31.73 21.08
N CYS A 504 34.01 -31.35 19.90
CA CYS A 504 33.37 -31.77 18.66
C CYS A 504 33.80 -33.20 18.29
N PRO A 505 32.87 -34.07 17.89
CA PRO A 505 33.24 -35.38 17.37
C PRO A 505 34.17 -35.22 16.15
N PRO A 506 35.08 -36.18 15.91
CA PRO A 506 35.84 -36.20 14.68
C PRO A 506 34.86 -36.23 13.50
N PRO A 507 35.15 -35.53 12.38
CA PRO A 507 34.31 -35.63 11.20
C PRO A 507 34.14 -37.12 10.87
N PRO A 508 32.93 -37.57 10.48
CA PRO A 508 32.71 -38.96 10.14
C PRO A 508 33.81 -39.32 9.14
N SER A 509 34.60 -40.33 9.49
CA SER A 509 35.62 -40.86 8.60
C SER A 509 34.92 -41.01 7.26
N ARG A 510 35.35 -40.25 6.25
CA ARG A 510 34.95 -40.52 4.87
C ARG A 510 35.39 -41.95 4.65
N THR A 511 34.50 -42.89 4.90
CA THR A 511 34.64 -44.26 4.44
C THR A 511 34.88 -44.07 2.97
N ALA A 512 36.08 -44.45 2.57
CA ALA A 512 36.45 -44.50 1.20
C ALA A 512 35.41 -45.41 0.53
N SER A 513 34.34 -44.84 -0.02
CA SER A 513 33.65 -45.38 -1.16
C SER A 513 34.64 -45.26 -2.32
N ARG A 514 35.66 -46.10 -2.25
CA ARG A 514 36.60 -46.39 -3.31
C ARG A 514 36.51 -47.89 -3.49
N HIS A 515 35.85 -48.25 -4.58
CA HIS A 515 35.91 -49.52 -5.31
C HIS A 515 35.41 -50.78 -4.61
N ASP A 516 34.24 -51.24 -5.07
CA ASP A 516 34.07 -52.39 -5.97
C ASP A 516 32.77 -52.08 -6.77
N ASP A 517 32.61 -52.18 -8.09
CA ASP A 517 33.29 -52.92 -9.14
C ASP A 517 33.22 -52.14 -10.48
N GLU A 518 34.37 -51.95 -11.11
CA GLU A 518 34.45 -51.99 -12.56
C GLU A 518 34.17 -53.43 -13.01
N ARG A 519 33.01 -53.70 -13.61
CA ARG A 519 32.87 -54.71 -14.66
C ARG A 519 31.56 -54.54 -15.42
N GLY A 520 31.70 -53.91 -16.59
CA GLY A 520 31.03 -54.26 -17.84
C GLY A 520 29.52 -54.46 -17.83
N THR A 521 28.81 -53.54 -18.48
CA THR A 521 27.97 -53.94 -19.62
C THR A 521 27.70 -52.71 -20.48
N SER A 522 28.29 -52.75 -21.66
CA SER A 522 27.83 -52.08 -22.86
C SER A 522 26.31 -52.20 -23.00
N HIS A 523 25.59 -51.08 -22.97
CA HIS A 523 24.33 -50.96 -23.71
C HIS A 523 24.16 -49.56 -24.30
N HIS A 524 24.18 -49.55 -25.63
CA HIS A 524 23.63 -48.51 -26.49
C HIS A 524 22.16 -48.22 -26.17
N SER A 525 21.78 -46.95 -26.23
CA SER A 525 20.63 -46.37 -26.95
C SER A 525 20.36 -44.98 -26.36
N SER A 526 20.58 -43.89 -27.11
CA SER A 526 19.69 -43.28 -28.12
C SER A 526 18.54 -42.48 -27.50
N HIS A 527 18.26 -41.32 -28.12
CA HIS A 527 17.14 -40.37 -27.89
C HIS A 527 17.32 -39.44 -26.68
N GLY A 528 17.19 -38.12 -26.79
CA GLY A 528 16.85 -37.29 -27.93
C GLY A 528 17.07 -35.81 -27.59
N ILE A 529 17.55 -35.07 -28.59
CA ILE A 529 17.52 -33.62 -28.64
C ILE A 529 16.04 -33.23 -28.76
N GLY A 530 15.48 -32.69 -27.68
CA GLY A 530 14.13 -32.16 -27.62
C GLY A 530 14.16 -30.64 -27.80
N ASP A 531 14.05 -30.24 -29.06
CA ASP A 531 13.72 -28.91 -29.54
C ASP A 531 12.32 -28.52 -29.02
N PHE A 532 12.18 -27.37 -28.36
CA PHE A 532 10.88 -26.78 -28.05
C PHE A 532 10.84 -25.36 -28.62
N GLY A 533 10.36 -25.31 -29.86
CA GLY A 533 9.99 -24.08 -30.55
C GLY A 533 8.73 -23.42 -29.98
N GLY A 534 8.74 -22.11 -30.15
CA GLY A 534 7.64 -21.22 -30.53
C GLY A 534 6.19 -21.66 -30.29
N PHE A 535 5.51 -20.85 -29.48
CA PHE A 535 4.13 -20.46 -29.76
C PHE A 535 4.04 -18.94 -29.78
N GLY A 536 3.89 -18.39 -30.99
CA GLY A 536 3.19 -17.13 -31.19
C GLY A 536 1.77 -17.44 -31.63
N SER A 537 0.80 -16.69 -31.10
CA SER A 537 -0.44 -16.21 -31.76
C SER A 537 -1.43 -15.72 -30.68
N PHE A 538 -1.55 -14.42 -30.44
CA PHE A 538 -2.59 -13.52 -30.97
C PHE A 538 -2.47 -12.14 -30.33
#